data_AF-A0A954NPA1-F1
#
_entry.id   AF-A0A954NPA1-F1
#
_cell.length_a   1.000
_cell.length_b   1.000
_cell.length_c   1.000
_cell.angle_alpha   90.00
_cell.angle_beta   90.00
_cell.angle_gamma   90.00
#
_symmetry.space_group_name_H-M   'P 1'
#
loop_
_entity.id
_entity.type
_entity.pdbx_description
1 polymer ?
#
loop_
_entity_poly.entity_id
_entity_poly.type
_entity_poly.pdbx_seq_one_letter_code
_entity_poly.pdbx_strand_id
1 'polypeptide(L)'
;MRNSKLRRQIAWEAARLMYQRQESEYYRAKMKAARQIGKGWVKPADLPSNAEIRDQIQSFARLHEGEARTANLQAMRLAALGLMRLLAPWRPRLIGSVLTGHVREGSDIDLHVFADNVESVTHLLDNEHLAYTVQKKLVRKHGEERVYTH
;
A
#
# COMPACT_ATOMS: atom_id res chain seq x y z
N MET A 1 5.81 8.19 -28.63
CA MET A 1 5.94 9.47 -27.89
C MET A 1 7.36 9.56 -27.33
N ARG A 2 8.12 10.64 -27.59
CA ARG A 2 9.48 10.81 -27.05
C ARG A 2 9.40 10.87 -25.53
N ASN A 3 9.88 9.83 -24.85
CA ASN A 3 9.99 9.82 -23.40
C ASN A 3 11.11 10.79 -23.00
N SER A 4 10.75 12.02 -22.62
CA SER A 4 11.74 13.07 -22.36
C SER A 4 12.67 12.64 -21.24
N LYS A 5 13.97 12.94 -21.36
CA LYS A 5 14.97 12.58 -20.33
C LYS A 5 14.53 13.10 -18.96
N LEU A 6 13.93 14.28 -18.92
CA LEU A 6 13.34 14.90 -17.76
C LEU A 6 12.20 14.06 -17.16
N ARG A 7 11.23 13.62 -17.98
CA ARG A 7 10.12 12.77 -17.54
C ARG A 7 10.60 11.49 -16.85
N ARG A 8 11.62 10.84 -17.42
CA ARG A 8 12.21 9.63 -16.82
C ARG A 8 12.92 9.93 -15.48
N GLN A 9 13.65 11.04 -15.40
CA GLN A 9 14.29 11.46 -14.15
C GLN A 9 13.26 11.77 -13.06
N ILE A 10 12.16 12.45 -13.40
CA ILE A 10 11.07 12.73 -12.47
C ILE A 10 10.39 11.43 -12.02
N ALA A 11 10.14 10.48 -12.93
CA ALA A 11 9.54 9.19 -12.59
C ALA A 11 10.43 8.40 -11.61
N TRP A 12 11.73 8.39 -11.87
CA TRP A 12 12.72 7.72 -11.03
C TRP A 12 12.79 8.36 -9.64
N GLU A 13 12.90 9.69 -9.53
CA GLU A 13 12.96 10.35 -8.22
C GLU A 13 11.63 10.22 -7.46
N ALA A 14 10.48 10.32 -8.14
CA ALA A 14 9.18 10.11 -7.50
C ALA A 14 9.07 8.68 -6.93
N ALA A 15 9.53 7.68 -7.69
CA ALA A 15 9.58 6.30 -7.22
C ALA A 15 10.53 6.13 -6.03
N ARG A 16 11.67 6.82 -6.01
CA ARG A 16 12.63 6.80 -4.90
C ARG A 16 12.03 7.39 -3.63
N LEU A 17 11.37 8.55 -3.73
CA LEU A 17 10.66 9.19 -2.62
C LEU A 17 9.59 8.26 -2.02
N MET A 18 8.83 7.58 -2.88
CA MET A 18 7.81 6.63 -2.43
C MET A 18 8.41 5.35 -1.85
N TYR A 19 9.50 4.84 -2.44
CA TYR A 19 10.21 3.68 -1.94
C TYR A 19 10.79 3.92 -0.55
N GLN A 20 11.38 5.10 -0.33
CA GLN A 20 11.96 5.53 0.95
C GLN A 20 10.93 6.06 1.97
N ARG A 21 9.62 5.88 1.71
CA ARG A 21 8.51 6.35 2.56
C ARG A 21 8.50 7.87 2.84
N GLN A 22 9.15 8.68 2.01
CA GLN A 22 9.08 10.14 2.13
C GLN A 22 7.77 10.71 1.60
N GLU A 23 7.10 9.99 0.69
CA GLU A 23 5.78 10.34 0.16
C GLU A 23 4.93 9.08 -0.01
N SER A 24 3.67 9.12 0.40
CA SER A 24 2.73 8.00 0.27
C SER A 24 1.85 8.09 -0.98
N GLU A 25 1.68 9.29 -1.55
CA GLU A 25 0.78 9.56 -2.67
C GLU A 25 1.53 9.89 -3.95
N TYR A 26 1.14 9.27 -5.07
CA TYR A 26 1.74 9.49 -6.39
C TYR A 26 1.76 10.97 -6.81
N TYR A 27 0.67 11.71 -6.53
CA TYR A 27 0.60 13.12 -6.89
C TYR A 27 1.62 13.96 -6.11
N ARG A 28 1.74 13.75 -4.80
CA ARG A 28 2.70 14.48 -3.96
C ARG A 28 4.13 14.11 -4.37
N ALA A 29 4.40 12.83 -4.58
CA ALA A 29 5.69 12.33 -5.04
C ALA A 29 6.12 12.92 -6.39
N LYS A 30 5.25 12.89 -7.41
CA LYS A 30 5.60 13.43 -8.75
C LYS A 30 5.83 14.93 -8.73
N MET A 31 5.06 15.69 -7.95
CA MET A 31 5.21 17.14 -7.86
C MET A 31 6.48 17.53 -7.11
N LYS A 32 6.83 16.80 -6.03
CA LYS A 32 8.07 16.99 -5.29
C LYS A 32 9.29 16.66 -6.15
N ALA A 33 9.27 15.52 -6.84
CA ALA A 33 10.31 15.14 -7.80
C ALA A 33 10.46 16.15 -8.94
N ALA A 34 9.35 16.64 -9.52
CA ALA A 34 9.38 17.65 -10.58
C ALA A 34 10.03 18.96 -10.12
N ARG A 35 9.76 19.41 -8.88
CA ARG A 35 10.42 20.59 -8.30
C ARG A 35 11.92 20.39 -8.10
N GLN A 36 12.32 19.22 -7.59
CA GLN A 36 13.73 18.91 -7.34
C GLN A 36 14.55 18.78 -8.64
N ILE A 37 14.00 18.08 -9.64
CA ILE A 37 14.71 17.79 -10.90
C ILE A 37 14.58 18.94 -11.91
N GLY A 38 13.39 19.52 -12.03
CA GLY A 38 13.06 20.52 -13.05
C GLY A 38 13.63 21.91 -12.77
N LYS A 39 14.20 22.15 -11.57
CA LYS A 39 14.74 23.46 -11.13
C LYS A 39 13.77 24.63 -11.39
N GLY A 40 12.47 24.39 -11.32
CA GLY A 40 11.44 25.34 -11.70
C GLY A 40 10.15 24.67 -12.18
N TRP A 41 9.44 25.34 -13.10
CA TRP A 41 8.18 24.87 -13.66
C TRP A 41 8.39 23.76 -14.70
N VAL A 42 7.67 22.66 -14.55
CA VAL A 42 7.69 21.51 -15.46
C VAL A 42 6.37 21.46 -16.22
N LYS A 43 6.44 21.30 -17.55
CA LYS A 43 5.25 21.17 -18.40
C LYS A 43 4.46 19.92 -18.03
N PRO A 44 3.11 19.94 -18.07
CA PRO A 44 2.30 18.74 -17.82
C PRO A 44 2.67 17.53 -18.69
N ALA A 45 3.10 17.76 -19.94
CA ALA A 45 3.53 16.70 -20.85
C ALA A 45 4.84 16.00 -20.42
N ASP A 46 5.67 16.67 -19.61
CA ASP A 46 6.92 16.14 -19.06
C ASP A 46 6.72 15.47 -17.70
N LEU A 47 5.52 15.55 -17.11
CA LEU A 47 5.20 14.82 -15.89
C LEU A 47 4.90 13.35 -16.20
N PRO A 48 5.44 12.41 -15.40
CA PRO A 48 5.12 11.01 -15.55
C PRO A 48 3.69 10.71 -15.08
N SER A 49 3.14 9.65 -15.64
CA SER A 49 1.91 9.01 -15.18
C SER A 49 2.16 8.18 -13.91
N ASN A 50 1.10 7.88 -13.17
CA ASN A 50 1.20 6.99 -12.01
C ASN A 50 1.69 5.58 -12.42
N ALA A 51 1.36 5.13 -13.63
CA ALA A 51 1.83 3.85 -14.16
C ALA A 51 3.35 3.84 -14.33
N GLU A 52 3.94 4.89 -14.94
CA GLU A 52 5.39 4.99 -15.10
C GLU A 52 6.12 5.06 -13.75
N ILE A 53 5.57 5.78 -12.76
CA ILE A 53 6.14 5.82 -11.41
C ILE A 53 6.08 4.43 -10.77
N ARG A 54 4.95 3.73 -10.89
CA ARG A 54 4.77 2.36 -10.37
C ARG A 54 5.79 1.40 -10.98
N ASP A 55 6.04 1.49 -12.29
CA ASP A 55 7.01 0.63 -12.97
C ASP A 55 8.44 0.87 -12.46
N GLN A 56 8.78 2.13 -12.13
CA GLN A 56 10.05 2.47 -11.47
C GLN A 56 10.11 1.96 -10.02
N ILE A 57 9.02 2.05 -9.25
CA ILE A 57 8.95 1.48 -7.89
C ILE A 57 9.19 -0.03 -7.92
N GLN A 58 8.58 -0.74 -8.88
CA GLN A 58 8.82 -2.17 -9.06
C GLN A 58 10.26 -2.48 -9.43
N SER A 59 10.89 -1.62 -10.25
CA SER A 59 12.29 -1.78 -10.63
C SER A 59 13.24 -1.57 -9.44
N PHE A 60 12.99 -0.56 -8.59
CA PHE A 60 13.73 -0.40 -7.34
C PHE A 60 13.55 -1.58 -6.40
N ALA A 61 12.31 -2.04 -6.21
CA ALA A 61 12.04 -3.18 -5.35
C ALA A 61 12.74 -4.45 -5.85
N ARG A 62 12.77 -4.70 -7.17
CA ARG A 62 13.55 -5.81 -7.75
C ARG A 62 15.04 -5.67 -7.48
N LEU A 63 15.60 -4.47 -7.65
CA LEU A 63 17.03 -4.20 -7.47
C LEU A 63 17.47 -4.33 -6.00
N HIS A 64 16.63 -3.89 -5.06
CA HIS A 64 16.97 -3.85 -3.64
C HIS A 64 16.58 -5.12 -2.87
N GLU A 65 15.47 -5.77 -3.22
CA GLU A 65 14.87 -6.83 -2.40
C GLU A 65 14.88 -8.22 -3.09
N GLY A 66 15.22 -8.30 -4.39
CA GLY A 66 15.52 -9.55 -5.11
C GLY A 66 14.46 -10.66 -4.97
N GLU A 67 14.91 -11.92 -4.94
CA GLU A 67 14.06 -13.11 -4.73
C GLU A 67 13.47 -13.19 -3.31
N ALA A 68 14.18 -12.64 -2.32
CA ALA A 68 13.75 -12.63 -0.93
C ALA A 68 12.40 -11.91 -0.75
N ARG A 69 12.13 -10.88 -1.55
CA ARG A 69 10.84 -10.19 -1.60
C ARG A 69 9.71 -11.09 -2.07
N THR A 70 9.96 -11.89 -3.11
CA THR A 70 8.95 -12.79 -3.68
C THR A 70 8.62 -13.88 -2.66
N ALA A 71 9.63 -14.43 -1.99
CA ALA A 71 9.46 -15.37 -0.89
C ALA A 71 8.69 -14.74 0.29
N ASN A 72 9.04 -13.51 0.69
CA ASN A 72 8.33 -12.80 1.75
C ASN A 72 6.86 -12.52 1.38
N LEU A 73 6.61 -11.99 0.18
CA LEU A 73 5.24 -11.76 -0.32
C LEU A 73 4.44 -13.05 -0.35
N GLN A 74 5.05 -14.15 -0.78
CA GLN A 74 4.42 -15.47 -0.77
C GLN A 74 4.09 -15.91 0.66
N ALA A 75 5.02 -15.81 1.60
CA ALA A 75 4.80 -16.13 3.00
C ALA A 75 3.66 -15.29 3.60
N MET A 76 3.66 -13.97 3.37
CA MET A 76 2.59 -13.08 3.81
C MET A 76 1.23 -13.43 3.20
N ARG A 77 1.19 -13.81 1.92
CA ARG A 77 -0.06 -14.24 1.25
C ARG A 77 -0.58 -15.57 1.79
N LEU A 78 0.30 -16.50 2.12
CA LEU A 78 -0.08 -17.76 2.75
C LEU A 78 -0.61 -17.54 4.16
N ALA A 79 0.05 -16.68 4.95
CA ALA A 79 -0.43 -16.27 6.27
C ALA A 79 -1.80 -15.57 6.18
N ALA A 80 -1.94 -14.62 5.25
CA ALA A 80 -3.22 -13.95 4.99
C ALA A 80 -4.31 -14.94 4.61
N LEU A 81 -4.01 -15.93 3.76
CA LEU A 81 -4.97 -16.97 3.39
C LEU A 81 -5.41 -17.81 4.60
N GLY A 82 -4.50 -18.11 5.53
CA GLY A 82 -4.82 -18.78 6.79
C GLY A 82 -5.84 -17.98 7.61
N LEU A 83 -5.55 -16.70 7.85
CA LEU A 83 -6.46 -15.79 8.56
C LEU A 83 -7.80 -15.63 7.84
N MET A 84 -7.80 -15.55 6.50
CA MET A 84 -9.03 -15.45 5.71
C MET A 84 -9.90 -16.72 5.79
N ARG A 85 -9.29 -17.90 5.95
CA ARG A 85 -10.04 -19.15 6.17
C ARG A 85 -10.67 -19.18 7.55
N LEU A 86 -9.93 -18.73 8.56
CA LEU A 86 -10.44 -18.62 9.93
C LEU A 86 -11.60 -17.62 10.01
N LEU A 87 -11.45 -16.46 9.38
CA LEU A 87 -12.44 -15.38 9.35
C LEU A 87 -13.52 -15.56 8.28
N ALA A 88 -13.57 -16.71 7.60
CA ALA A 88 -14.46 -16.98 6.46
C ALA A 88 -15.95 -16.62 6.70
N PRO A 89 -16.54 -16.82 7.91
CA PRO A 89 -17.92 -16.41 8.18
C PRO A 89 -18.22 -14.94 7.85
N TRP A 90 -17.22 -14.05 7.98
CA TRP A 90 -17.37 -12.61 7.75
C TRP A 90 -16.78 -12.13 6.41
N ARG A 91 -16.66 -13.03 5.43
CA ARG A 91 -16.32 -12.71 4.03
C ARG A 91 -15.05 -11.83 3.90
N PRO A 92 -13.90 -12.28 4.43
CA PRO A 92 -12.72 -11.45 4.54
C PRO A 92 -12.19 -11.06 3.16
N ARG A 93 -11.64 -9.85 3.05
CA ARG A 93 -11.03 -9.31 1.85
C ARG A 93 -9.64 -8.80 2.17
N LEU A 94 -8.63 -9.41 1.54
CA LEU A 94 -7.26 -8.91 1.59
C LEU A 94 -7.16 -7.57 0.87
N ILE A 95 -6.55 -6.59 1.52
CA ILE A 95 -6.30 -5.26 0.97
C ILE A 95 -4.82 -4.89 1.16
N GLY A 96 -4.47 -3.64 0.83
CA GLY A 96 -3.15 -3.10 1.15
C GLY A 96 -1.99 -3.68 0.35
N SER A 97 -0.81 -3.66 0.97
CA SER A 97 0.47 -3.95 0.31
C SER A 97 0.59 -5.41 -0.14
N VAL A 98 0.07 -6.34 0.65
CA VAL A 98 0.11 -7.80 0.40
C VAL A 98 -0.78 -8.20 -0.78
N LEU A 99 -1.96 -7.58 -0.91
CA LEU A 99 -2.80 -7.76 -2.09
C LEU A 99 -2.05 -7.27 -3.34
N THR A 100 -1.62 -6.01 -3.31
CA THR A 100 -1.07 -5.33 -4.48
C THR A 100 0.34 -5.80 -4.87
N GLY A 101 0.99 -6.59 -4.01
CA GLY A 101 2.35 -7.06 -4.22
C GLY A 101 3.41 -5.96 -4.00
N HIS A 102 3.04 -4.85 -3.35
CA HIS A 102 3.94 -3.75 -2.99
C HIS A 102 4.42 -3.85 -1.54
N VAL A 103 4.58 -5.07 -1.03
CA VAL A 103 5.18 -5.32 0.29
C VAL A 103 6.61 -4.79 0.32
N ARG A 104 6.99 -4.30 1.49
CA ARG A 104 8.32 -3.81 1.87
C ARG A 104 8.64 -4.41 3.24
N GLU A 105 9.87 -4.23 3.70
CA GLU A 105 10.22 -4.53 5.09
C GLU A 105 9.26 -3.83 6.08
N GLY A 106 8.75 -4.58 7.06
CA GLY A 106 7.76 -4.12 8.03
C GLY A 106 6.39 -3.80 7.45
N SER A 107 5.98 -4.47 6.36
CA SER A 107 4.58 -4.42 5.89
C SER A 107 3.71 -5.38 6.71
N ASP A 108 2.49 -4.96 7.00
CA ASP A 108 1.49 -5.76 7.72
C ASP A 108 0.49 -6.41 6.75
N ILE A 109 -0.32 -7.34 7.28
CA ILE A 109 -1.44 -7.96 6.55
C ILE A 109 -2.73 -7.25 6.93
N ASP A 110 -3.35 -6.58 5.97
CA ASP A 110 -4.62 -5.87 6.17
C ASP A 110 -5.79 -6.68 5.60
N LEU A 111 -6.76 -7.04 6.46
CA LEU A 111 -8.01 -7.70 6.09
C LEU A 111 -9.21 -6.84 6.46
N HIS A 112 -10.15 -6.68 5.52
CA HIS A 112 -11.50 -6.21 5.86
C HIS A 112 -12.43 -7.40 6.06
N VAL A 113 -13.19 -7.38 7.15
CA VAL A 113 -14.28 -8.33 7.44
C VAL A 113 -15.61 -7.60 7.50
N PHE A 114 -16.69 -8.32 7.23
CA PHE A 114 -18.05 -7.81 7.19
C PHE A 114 -18.89 -8.57 8.21
N ALA A 115 -18.87 -8.07 9.45
CA ALA A 115 -19.61 -8.63 10.57
C ALA A 115 -20.70 -7.64 11.02
N ASP A 116 -21.84 -8.17 11.46
CA ASP A 116 -22.93 -7.36 12.00
C ASP A 116 -22.58 -6.76 13.38
N ASN A 117 -21.63 -7.38 14.09
CA ASN A 117 -21.14 -6.95 15.39
C ASN A 117 -19.68 -7.39 15.60
N VAL A 118 -18.94 -6.64 16.42
CA VAL A 118 -17.51 -6.88 16.67
C VAL A 118 -17.30 -8.09 17.58
N GLU A 119 -18.25 -8.33 18.48
CA GLU A 119 -18.24 -9.38 19.50
C GLU A 119 -18.13 -10.78 18.88
N SER A 120 -18.81 -11.00 17.75
CA SER A 120 -18.73 -12.27 17.01
C SER A 120 -17.31 -12.55 16.49
N VAL A 121 -16.61 -11.51 16.03
CA VAL A 121 -15.23 -11.62 15.53
C VAL A 121 -14.29 -11.85 16.71
N THR A 122 -14.40 -11.04 17.77
CA THR A 122 -13.51 -11.14 18.94
C THR A 122 -13.65 -12.48 19.65
N HIS A 123 -14.87 -13.02 19.77
CA HIS A 123 -15.09 -14.34 20.36
C HIS A 123 -14.38 -15.46 19.58
N LEU A 124 -14.33 -15.38 18.25
CA LEU A 124 -13.55 -16.33 17.46
C LEU A 124 -12.05 -16.15 17.70
N LEU A 125 -11.55 -14.92 17.80
CA LEU A 125 -10.14 -14.66 18.11
C LEU A 125 -9.76 -15.18 19.50
N ASP A 126 -10.64 -15.03 20.49
CA ASP A 126 -10.47 -15.58 21.84
C ASP A 126 -10.38 -17.10 21.83
N ASN A 127 -11.28 -17.78 21.08
CA ASN A 127 -11.28 -19.24 20.92
C ASN A 127 -10.01 -19.77 20.26
N GLU A 128 -9.41 -19.01 19.36
CA GLU A 128 -8.15 -19.32 18.69
C GLU A 128 -6.93 -18.83 19.48
N HIS A 129 -7.13 -18.27 20.68
CA HIS A 129 -6.10 -17.71 21.55
C HIS A 129 -5.23 -16.64 20.86
N LEU A 130 -5.83 -15.86 19.97
CA LEU A 130 -5.17 -14.76 19.26
C LEU A 130 -5.29 -13.47 20.06
N ALA A 131 -4.15 -12.86 20.38
CA ALA A 131 -4.14 -11.55 21.01
C ALA A 131 -4.63 -10.47 20.02
N TYR A 132 -5.54 -9.60 20.48
CA TYR A 132 -6.05 -8.49 19.68
C TYR A 132 -6.23 -7.22 20.52
N THR A 133 -6.44 -6.11 19.83
CA THR A 133 -6.87 -4.84 20.41
C THR A 133 -7.94 -4.26 19.52
N VAL A 134 -9.05 -3.80 20.09
CA VAL A 134 -10.15 -3.20 19.33
C VAL A 134 -9.99 -1.68 19.36
N GLN A 135 -10.00 -1.04 18.20
CA GLN A 135 -9.91 0.41 18.07
C GLN A 135 -11.08 0.97 17.24
N LYS A 136 -11.78 1.96 17.80
CA LYS A 136 -12.79 2.72 17.03
C LYS A 136 -12.16 3.98 16.46
N LYS A 137 -12.09 4.05 15.14
CA LYS A 137 -11.49 5.18 14.41
C LYS A 137 -12.56 5.97 13.69
N LEU A 138 -12.69 7.25 14.05
CA LEU A 138 -13.54 8.18 13.32
C LEU A 138 -12.80 8.64 12.06
N VAL A 139 -13.36 8.35 10.90
CA VAL A 139 -12.85 8.78 9.61
C VAL A 139 -13.80 9.82 9.03
N ARG A 140 -13.28 11.02 8.80
CA ARG A 140 -13.99 12.10 8.10
C ARG A 140 -13.60 12.08 6.64
N LYS A 141 -14.56 11.89 5.74
CA LYS A 141 -14.33 11.93 4.29
C LYS A 141 -15.46 12.69 3.60
N HIS A 142 -15.10 13.72 2.82
CA HIS A 142 -16.06 14.58 2.09
C HIS A 142 -17.17 15.20 2.96
N GLY A 143 -16.88 15.53 4.23
CA GLY A 143 -17.86 16.10 5.16
C GLY A 143 -18.75 15.06 5.86
N GLU A 144 -18.67 13.78 5.48
CA GLU A 144 -19.30 12.68 6.20
C GLU A 144 -18.35 12.09 7.24
N GLU A 145 -18.86 11.84 8.44
CA GLU A 145 -18.16 11.09 9.49
C GLU A 145 -18.62 9.63 9.47
N ARG A 146 -17.66 8.70 9.42
CA ARG A 146 -17.94 7.27 9.59
C ARG A 146 -16.99 6.69 10.62
N VAL A 147 -17.53 5.92 11.56
CA VAL A 147 -16.74 5.19 12.56
C VAL A 147 -16.42 3.82 11.98
N TYR A 148 -15.13 3.47 11.98
CA TYR A 148 -14.64 2.16 11.58
C TYR A 148 -14.02 1.47 12.80
N THR A 149 -14.39 0.22 13.03
CA THR A 149 -13.73 -0.62 14.03
C THR A 149 -12.56 -1.34 13.35
N HIS A 150 -11.37 -1.16 13.90
CA HIS A 150 -10.14 -1.85 13.52
C HIS A 150 -9.81 -2.87 14.62
#